data_AF-A0A7S3D114-F1
#
_entry.id   AF-A0A7S3D114-F1
#
_cell.length_a   1.000
_cell.length_b   1.000
_cell.length_c   1.000
_cell.angle_alpha   90.00
_cell.angle_beta   90.00
_cell.angle_gamma   90.00
#
_symmetry.space_group_name_H-M   'P 1'
#
loop_
_entity.id
_entity.type
_entity.pdbx_description
1 polymer ?
#
loop_
_entity_poly.entity_id
_entity_poly.type
_entity_poly.pdbx_seq_one_letter_code
_entity_poly.pdbx_strand_id
1 'polypeptide(L)'
;GHVFVAVIQKRKCVGYIGPHRVYCIESVQLIALLPFQPATGGADVQTPGRRKGSPEEEHLKEMFLRVANGKDLYFSYSYDMTRTLQHQMNFSLDVSCDREGSESLTEDRANSENARHVLAYREKYTWNRSLMQPFEP
;
A
#
# COMPACT_ATOMS: atom_id res chain seq x y z
N GLY A 1 -18.26 -13.01 -1.91
CA GLY A 1 -18.37 -11.55 -1.75
C GLY A 1 -17.65 -10.85 -2.89
N HIS A 2 -18.06 -9.64 -3.24
CA HIS A 2 -17.35 -8.85 -4.24
C HIS A 2 -15.99 -8.38 -3.68
N VAL A 3 -14.96 -8.34 -4.53
CA VAL A 3 -13.66 -7.78 -4.17
C VAL A 3 -13.63 -6.33 -4.63
N PHE A 4 -13.09 -5.43 -3.80
CA PHE A 4 -12.96 -4.01 -4.14
C PHE A 4 -11.51 -3.58 -4.13
N VAL A 5 -11.15 -2.72 -5.07
CA VAL A 5 -9.86 -2.02 -5.06
C VAL A 5 -10.12 -0.57 -4.65
N ALA A 6 -9.41 -0.13 -3.61
CA ALA A 6 -9.39 1.28 -3.21
C ALA A 6 -8.36 2.04 -4.05
N VAL A 7 -8.81 3.06 -4.77
CA VAL A 7 -7.97 3.87 -5.67
C VAL A 7 -7.99 5.32 -5.21
N ILE A 8 -6.80 5.91 -5.11
CA ILE A 8 -6.64 7.35 -4.88
C ILE A 8 -7.02 8.07 -6.17
N GLN A 9 -8.15 8.79 -6.15
CA GLN A 9 -8.68 9.51 -7.31
C GLN A 9 -8.11 10.93 -7.41
N LYS A 10 -7.94 11.60 -6.26
CA LYS A 10 -7.39 12.96 -6.18
C LYS A 10 -6.36 13.05 -5.07
N ARG A 11 -5.29 13.77 -5.37
CA ARG A 11 -4.23 14.08 -4.43
C ARG A 11 -3.72 15.49 -4.66
N LYS A 12 -3.25 16.13 -3.61
CA LYS A 12 -2.69 17.48 -3.64
C LYS A 12 -1.29 17.47 -3.04
N CYS A 13 -0.33 18.11 -3.73
CA CYS A 13 1.00 18.32 -3.17
C CYS A 13 0.88 19.36 -2.04
N VAL A 14 1.28 18.98 -0.82
CA VAL A 14 1.16 19.82 0.38
C VAL A 14 2.51 20.27 0.92
N GLY A 15 3.60 19.71 0.42
CA GLY A 15 4.93 20.07 0.88
C GLY A 15 6.04 19.29 0.20
N TYR A 16 7.26 19.63 0.60
CA TYR A 16 8.49 19.05 0.07
C TYR A 16 9.42 18.69 1.23
N ILE A 17 10.09 17.55 1.12
CA ILE A 17 11.21 17.15 1.98
C ILE A 17 12.40 16.97 1.05
N GLY A 18 13.24 18.00 0.93
CA GLY A 18 14.28 18.04 -0.10
C GLY A 18 13.67 17.88 -1.52
N PRO A 19 14.12 16.90 -2.33
CA PRO A 19 13.56 16.65 -3.66
C PRO A 19 12.23 15.88 -3.62
N HIS A 20 11.81 15.37 -2.46
CA HIS A 20 10.65 14.49 -2.32
C HIS A 20 9.37 15.30 -2.15
N ARG A 21 8.33 14.94 -2.90
CA ARG A 21 7.01 15.58 -2.83
C ARG A 21 6.10 14.83 -1.87
N VAL A 22 5.46 15.56 -0.96
CA VAL A 22 4.47 15.03 -0.03
C VAL A 22 3.08 15.32 -0.56
N TYR A 23 2.26 14.29 -0.68
CA TYR A 23 0.89 14.38 -1.17
C TYR A 23 -0.10 14.09 -0.05
N CYS A 24 -1.15 14.91 0.06
CA CYS A 24 -2.36 14.58 0.79
C CYS A 24 -3.36 13.93 -0.16
N ILE A 25 -4.01 12.86 0.29
CA ILE A 25 -5.09 12.19 -0.43
C ILE A 25 -6.38 12.97 -0.19
N GLU A 26 -6.97 13.50 -1.27
CA GLU A 26 -8.21 14.28 -1.18
C GLU A 26 -9.46 13.43 -1.45
N SER A 27 -9.31 12.36 -2.24
CA SER A 27 -10.43 11.47 -2.57
C SER A 27 -9.95 10.06 -2.88
N VAL A 28 -10.62 9.10 -2.27
CA VAL A 28 -10.52 7.66 -2.53
C VAL A 28 -11.84 7.16 -3.09
N GLN A 29 -11.76 6.29 -4.08
CA GLN A 29 -12.90 5.59 -4.67
C GLN A 29 -12.70 4.08 -4.55
N LEU A 30 -13.79 3.36 -4.29
CA LEU A 30 -13.82 1.91 -4.36
C LEU A 30 -14.31 1.45 -5.74
N ILE A 31 -13.53 0.58 -6.39
CA ILE A 31 -13.86 -0.04 -7.66
C ILE A 31 -14.17 -1.51 -7.41
N ALA A 32 -15.36 -1.96 -7.79
CA ALA A 32 -15.74 -3.37 -7.71
C ALA A 32 -14.99 -4.16 -8.78
N LEU A 33 -14.25 -5.19 -8.37
CA LEU A 33 -13.80 -6.22 -9.28
C LEU A 33 -14.95 -7.21 -9.45
N LEU A 34 -15.41 -7.38 -10.69
CA LEU A 34 -16.34 -8.45 -11.01
C LEU A 34 -15.66 -9.78 -10.72
N PRO A 35 -16.37 -10.78 -10.16
CA PRO A 35 -15.78 -12.09 -9.99
C PRO A 35 -15.36 -12.63 -11.36
N PHE A 36 -14.11 -13.08 -11.46
CA PHE A 36 -13.64 -13.88 -12.59
C PHE A 36 -14.43 -15.20 -12.56
N GLN A 37 -15.52 -15.29 -13.33
CA GLN A 37 -16.13 -16.58 -13.63
C GLN A 37 -15.30 -17.19 -14.76
N PRO A 38 -14.55 -18.29 -14.53
CA PRO A 38 -14.06 -19.07 -15.65
C PRO A 38 -15.28 -19.49 -16.47
N ALA A 39 -15.23 -19.29 -17.79
CA ALA A 39 -16.28 -19.66 -18.72
C ALA A 39 -16.39 -21.19 -18.83
N THR A 40 -16.74 -21.88 -17.75
CA THR A 40 -17.19 -23.26 -17.80
C THR A 40 -18.68 -23.23 -18.08
N GLY A 41 -19.00 -23.57 -19.34
CA GLY A 41 -20.33 -23.51 -19.92
C GLY A 41 -21.41 -24.18 -19.08
N GLY A 42 -22.59 -23.56 -19.10
CA GLY A 42 -23.78 -24.08 -18.45
C GLY A 42 -24.71 -22.94 -18.03
N ALA A 43 -25.50 -22.46 -19.00
CA ALA A 43 -26.77 -21.75 -18.84
C ALA A 43 -27.02 -21.03 -17.50
N ASP A 44 -26.67 -19.74 -17.45
CA ASP A 44 -27.64 -18.68 -17.15
C ASP A 44 -27.04 -17.34 -17.62
N VAL A 45 -27.53 -16.86 -18.76
CA VAL A 45 -27.21 -15.52 -19.27
C VAL A 45 -27.95 -14.53 -18.38
N GLN A 46 -27.36 -14.21 -17.22
CA GLN A 46 -27.74 -13.02 -16.50
C GLN A 46 -27.03 -11.84 -17.16
N THR A 47 -27.82 -11.09 -17.93
CA THR A 47 -27.62 -9.71 -18.40
C THR A 47 -26.64 -8.92 -17.53
N PRO A 48 -25.78 -8.03 -18.10
CA PRO A 48 -24.79 -7.24 -17.37
C PRO A 48 -25.46 -6.10 -16.59
N GLY A 49 -26.24 -6.47 -15.57
CA GLY A 49 -26.93 -5.60 -14.65
C GLY A 49 -26.39 -5.88 -13.26
N ARG A 50 -25.37 -5.12 -12.87
CA ARG A 50 -24.93 -4.82 -11.49
C ARG A 50 -25.63 -5.71 -10.45
N ARG A 51 -25.04 -6.88 -10.13
CA ARG A 51 -25.45 -7.65 -8.95
C ARG A 51 -25.43 -6.67 -7.78
N LYS A 52 -26.62 -6.27 -7.30
CA LYS A 52 -26.74 -5.29 -6.21
C LYS A 52 -26.06 -5.92 -5.00
N GLY A 53 -25.11 -5.20 -4.39
CA GLY A 53 -24.42 -5.70 -3.20
C GLY A 53 -25.44 -6.01 -2.10
N SER A 54 -25.08 -6.86 -1.14
CA SER A 54 -25.93 -7.01 0.04
C SER A 54 -26.01 -5.64 0.77
N PRO A 55 -27.11 -5.35 1.49
CA PRO A 55 -27.21 -4.12 2.29
C PRO A 55 -26.03 -3.94 3.26
N GLU A 56 -25.52 -5.04 3.80
CA GLU A 56 -24.33 -5.05 4.66
C GLU A 56 -23.06 -4.63 3.88
N GLU A 57 -22.87 -5.12 2.66
CA GLU A 57 -21.74 -4.74 1.81
C GLU A 57 -21.79 -3.25 1.43
N GLU A 58 -22.98 -2.72 1.15
CA GLU A 58 -23.19 -1.29 0.90
C GLU A 58 -22.85 -0.44 2.13
N HIS A 59 -23.27 -0.87 3.32
CA HIS A 59 -22.94 -0.20 4.59
C HIS A 59 -21.43 -0.19 4.86
N LEU A 60 -20.74 -1.31 4.65
CA LEU A 60 -19.29 -1.41 4.83
C LEU A 60 -18.52 -0.51 3.86
N LYS A 61 -18.96 -0.40 2.60
CA LYS A 61 -18.36 0.54 1.62
C LYS A 61 -18.49 1.98 2.06
N GLU A 62 -19.70 2.37 2.47
CA GLU A 62 -19.96 3.74 2.91
C GLU A 62 -19.10 4.08 4.13
N MET A 63 -19.03 3.18 5.12
CA MET A 63 -18.18 3.33 6.29
C MET A 63 -16.70 3.47 5.90
N PHE A 64 -16.19 2.61 5.00
CA PHE A 64 -14.81 2.68 4.55
C PHE A 64 -14.50 4.00 3.86
N LEU A 65 -15.33 4.42 2.90
CA LEU A 65 -15.14 5.68 2.17
C LEU A 65 -15.21 6.89 3.09
N ARG A 66 -16.11 6.88 4.08
CA ARG A 66 -16.19 7.94 5.10
C ARG A 66 -14.90 8.05 5.90
N VAL A 67 -14.31 6.92 6.29
CA VAL A 67 -13.04 6.91 7.04
C VAL A 67 -11.86 7.32 6.15
N ALA A 68 -11.80 6.83 4.91
CA ALA A 68 -10.70 7.10 3.99
C ALA A 68 -10.68 8.56 3.52
N ASN A 69 -11.85 9.15 3.24
CA ASN A 69 -11.97 10.55 2.79
C ASN A 69 -12.06 11.55 3.95
N GLY A 70 -12.39 11.10 5.16
CA GLY A 70 -12.50 11.97 6.34
C GLY A 70 -11.20 12.15 7.12
N LYS A 71 -10.15 11.40 6.78
CA LYS A 71 -8.83 11.49 7.41
C LYS A 71 -7.82 12.08 6.44
N ASP A 72 -6.92 12.90 6.94
CA ASP A 72 -5.79 13.38 6.17
C ASP A 72 -4.74 12.26 6.05
N LEU A 73 -4.78 11.53 4.94
CA LEU A 73 -3.82 10.48 4.62
C LEU A 73 -2.73 11.06 3.73
N TYR A 74 -1.47 10.85 4.11
CA TYR A 74 -0.32 11.40 3.42
C TYR A 74 0.58 10.30 2.88
N PHE A 75 1.20 10.57 1.73
CA PHE A 75 2.20 9.69 1.16
C PHE A 75 3.18 10.45 0.26
N SER A 76 4.31 9.80 -0.02
CA SER A 76 5.29 10.24 -1.02
C SER A 76 5.69 9.04 -1.88
N TYR A 77 5.97 9.29 -3.15
CA TYR A 77 6.43 8.25 -4.09
C TYR A 77 7.89 7.86 -3.88
N SER A 78 8.68 8.79 -3.34
CA SER A 78 10.14 8.68 -3.31
C SER A 78 10.71 8.72 -1.89
N TYR A 79 9.84 8.83 -0.88
CA TYR A 79 10.23 8.97 0.52
C TYR A 79 9.27 8.17 1.39
N ASP A 80 9.82 7.34 2.29
CA ASP A 80 8.99 6.57 3.22
C ASP A 80 8.52 7.44 4.40
N MET A 81 7.27 7.91 4.32
CA MET A 81 6.67 8.73 5.36
C MET A 81 6.32 7.98 6.66
N THR A 82 6.44 6.64 6.67
CA THR A 82 6.18 5.85 7.89
C THR A 82 7.35 5.92 8.88
N ARG A 83 8.51 6.42 8.46
CA ARG A 83 9.73 6.54 9.25
C ARG A 83 10.07 8.00 9.53
N THR A 84 10.77 8.25 10.65
CA THR A 84 11.33 9.57 10.93
C THR A 84 12.54 9.84 10.03
N LEU A 85 12.83 11.11 9.76
CA LEU A 85 13.99 11.50 8.97
C LEU A 85 15.30 11.00 9.59
N GLN A 86 15.44 11.11 10.91
CA GLN A 86 16.59 10.58 11.65
C GLN A 86 16.81 9.09 11.36
N HIS A 87 15.73 8.30 11.39
CA HIS A 87 15.84 6.88 11.13
C HIS A 87 16.24 6.58 9.68
N GLN A 88 15.72 7.34 8.72
CA GLN A 88 16.11 7.19 7.31
C GLN A 88 17.56 7.62 7.03
N MET A 89 18.02 8.72 7.66
CA MET A 89 19.40 9.19 7.51
C MET A 89 20.38 8.16 8.03
N ASN A 90 20.15 7.60 9.22
CA ASN A 90 20.99 6.55 9.78
C ASN A 90 21.01 5.30 8.86
N PHE A 91 19.87 4.95 8.27
CA PHE A 91 19.77 3.85 7.32
C PHE A 91 20.55 4.06 6.03
N SER A 92 20.59 5.29 5.53
CA SER A 92 21.31 5.64 4.30
C SER A 92 22.83 5.63 4.51
N LEU A 93 23.26 5.97 5.73
CA LEU A 93 24.67 6.01 6.12
C LEU A 93 25.26 4.61 6.30
N ASP A 94 24.49 3.66 6.83
CA ASP A 94 24.93 2.25 6.96
C ASP A 94 25.11 1.53 5.61
N VAL A 95 24.36 1.93 4.56
CA VAL A 95 24.54 1.36 3.21
C VAL A 95 25.76 1.95 2.49
N SER A 96 26.24 3.10 2.94
CA SER A 96 27.33 3.84 2.29
C SER A 96 28.72 3.44 2.80
N CYS A 97 28.83 2.74 3.94
CA CYS A 97 30.10 2.41 4.57
C CYS A 97 30.70 1.04 4.19
N ASP A 98 30.01 0.20 3.41
CA ASP A 98 30.48 -1.15 3.07
C ASP A 98 31.09 -1.30 1.66
N ARG A 99 31.44 -0.20 0.97
CA ARG A 99 31.95 -0.27 -0.41
C ARG A 99 33.42 0.09 -0.61
N GLU A 100 34.21 0.16 0.45
CA GLU A 100 35.68 0.20 0.34
C GLU A 100 36.35 -0.73 1.36
N GLY A 101 36.55 -1.99 0.94
CA GLY A 101 37.65 -2.86 1.41
C GLY A 101 37.48 -3.62 2.73
N SER A 102 37.15 -4.92 2.65
CA SER A 102 37.95 -6.00 3.25
C SER A 102 37.24 -7.33 3.02
N GLU A 103 37.96 -8.27 2.42
CA GLU A 103 37.60 -9.69 2.39
C GLU A 103 37.48 -10.24 3.82
N SER A 104 36.42 -11.01 4.12
CA SER A 104 36.48 -12.18 5.01
C SER A 104 35.17 -12.97 4.96
N LEU A 105 35.31 -14.29 4.79
CA LEU A 105 34.24 -15.28 4.73
C LEU A 105 33.62 -15.49 6.11
N THR A 106 32.28 -15.38 6.22
CA THR A 106 31.33 -16.32 6.88
C THR A 106 30.00 -15.60 7.17
N GLU A 107 28.89 -16.34 7.07
CA GLU A 107 27.51 -16.04 7.55
C GLU A 107 26.40 -15.78 6.50
N ASP A 108 26.21 -16.75 5.61
CA ASP A 108 25.12 -16.87 4.62
C ASP A 108 23.70 -17.15 5.18
N ARG A 109 23.35 -16.70 6.39
CA ARG A 109 21.96 -16.88 6.91
C ARG A 109 21.33 -15.70 7.64
N ALA A 110 22.08 -14.69 8.04
CA ALA A 110 21.55 -13.51 8.76
C ALA A 110 21.15 -12.34 7.83
N ASN A 111 21.57 -12.36 6.56
CA ASN A 111 21.46 -11.19 5.67
C ASN A 111 20.07 -11.02 5.01
N SER A 112 19.20 -12.02 5.07
CA SER A 112 17.85 -11.94 4.48
C SER A 112 16.84 -11.25 5.40
N GLU A 113 16.93 -11.46 6.72
CA GLU A 113 16.02 -10.84 7.70
C GLU A 113 16.37 -9.37 7.96
N ASN A 114 17.67 -9.03 8.00
CA ASN A 114 18.10 -7.64 8.09
C ASN A 114 17.78 -6.85 6.81
N ALA A 115 17.97 -7.42 5.62
CA ALA A 115 17.55 -6.80 4.34
C ALA A 115 16.02 -6.56 4.27
N ARG A 116 15.21 -7.43 4.88
CA ARG A 116 13.76 -7.22 5.00
C ARG A 116 13.43 -6.04 5.91
N HIS A 117 14.17 -5.85 7.00
CA HIS A 117 14.07 -4.65 7.83
C HIS A 117 14.58 -3.37 7.13
N VAL A 118 15.45 -3.48 6.12
CA VAL A 118 16.02 -2.35 5.36
C VAL A 118 15.00 -1.64 4.47
N LEU A 119 13.98 -2.35 3.98
CA LEU A 119 12.86 -1.80 3.19
C LEU A 119 11.51 -1.83 3.93
N ALA A 120 11.49 -2.27 5.19
CA ALA A 120 10.26 -2.42 5.97
C ALA A 120 9.69 -1.06 6.39
N TYR A 121 8.59 -0.65 5.77
CA TYR A 121 7.74 0.39 6.31
C TYR A 121 7.41 0.13 7.80
N ARG A 122 7.24 1.18 8.61
CA ARG A 122 6.86 1.01 10.02
C ARG A 122 5.39 0.60 10.10
N GLU A 123 5.15 -0.67 10.44
CA GLU A 123 3.81 -1.27 10.46
C GLU A 123 2.77 -0.44 11.24
N LYS A 124 3.17 0.13 12.40
CA LYS A 124 2.31 0.99 13.23
C LYS A 124 1.77 2.22 12.48
N TYR A 125 2.49 2.71 11.48
CA TYR A 125 2.15 3.92 10.72
C TYR A 125 1.71 3.62 9.28
N THR A 126 1.65 2.36 8.89
CA THR A 126 1.18 1.94 7.56
C THR A 126 -0.32 1.71 7.58
N TRP A 127 -1.08 2.76 7.26
CA TRP A 127 -2.55 2.71 7.29
C TRP A 127 -3.15 1.64 6.36
N ASN A 128 -2.54 1.41 5.20
CA ASN A 128 -3.05 0.51 4.16
C ASN A 128 -2.55 -0.94 4.30
N ARG A 129 -1.90 -1.33 5.40
CA ARG A 129 -1.28 -2.67 5.54
C ARG A 129 -2.24 -3.81 5.21
N SER A 130 -3.42 -3.84 5.83
CA SER A 130 -4.41 -4.89 5.57
C SER A 130 -4.97 -4.86 4.14
N LEU A 131 -4.95 -3.70 3.47
CA LEU A 131 -5.39 -3.57 2.08
C LEU A 131 -4.37 -4.13 1.08
N MET A 132 -3.09 -4.22 1.48
CA MET A 132 -2.00 -4.67 0.64
C MET A 132 -1.72 -6.17 0.75
N GLN A 133 -2.25 -6.87 1.76
CA GLN A 133 -2.03 -8.31 1.96
C GLN A 133 -2.24 -9.17 0.69
N PRO A 134 -3.26 -8.94 -0.15
CA PRO A 134 -3.44 -9.73 -1.38
C PRO A 134 -2.35 -9.51 -2.45
N PHE A 135 -1.53 -8.47 -2.31
CA PHE A 135 -0.47 -8.10 -3.24
C PHE A 135 0.94 -8.44 -2.69
N GLU A 136 1.03 -8.95 -1.47
CA GLU A 136 2.30 -9.42 -0.93
C GLU A 136 2.66 -10.79 -1.55
N PRO A 137 3.92 -10.99 -1.99
CA PRO A 137 4.37 -12.20 -2.67
C PRO A 137 4.56 -13.40 -1.72
#